data_AF-A0A6A3PM51-F1
#
_entry.id   AF-A0A6A3PM51-F1
#
_cell.length_a   1.000
_cell.length_b   1.000
_cell.length_c   1.000
_cell.angle_alpha   90.00
_cell.angle_beta   90.00
_cell.angle_gamma   90.00
#
_symmetry.space_group_name_H-M   'P 1'
#
loop_
_entity.id
_entity.type
_entity.pdbx_description
1 polymer ?
#
loop_
_entity_poly.entity_id
_entity_poly.type
_entity_poly.pdbx_seq_one_letter_code
_entity_poly.pdbx_strand_id
1 'polypeptide(L)'
;MKAILKRRFQMTDLGGVSYLLGWHIERRRSERIIFVHQEKYATKALDRFRLAQCRPVRSPEETSQKFSESDCPQTDAEKQNMEKFPYREAVGSFMYLMMGTQPDLANFVRQVSRYLQNPGPHHWNYVVRGLKYLNGTRNFGITLGARDVTTASLAHALSAYSDADYANSVDTRPSVSGYVTYLFGNSPISWRGSLQKLVTLSTTEAEYVALASTVQEVLYLKQVMLELGYDQVGPVKIGEDSQSTIRISKNPEHHGRCKHIDIRFFFVQGRQHAQDIDVFYCPTDKMPADIVTKALTPEVYCRLRDLLGVRSRTVVLDDMN
;
A
#
# COMPACT_ATOMS: atom_id res chain seq x y z
N MET A 1 -33.51 -3.41 -2.83
CA MET A 1 -32.56 -4.43 -3.36
C MET A 1 -32.68 -5.80 -2.67
N LYS A 2 -32.43 -5.93 -1.34
CA LYS A 2 -32.47 -7.26 -0.65
C LYS A 2 -33.78 -8.04 -0.85
N ALA A 3 -34.93 -7.38 -0.72
CA ALA A 3 -36.24 -8.01 -0.95
C ALA A 3 -36.43 -8.51 -2.40
N ILE A 4 -35.85 -7.82 -3.38
CA ILE A 4 -35.92 -8.23 -4.81
C ILE A 4 -35.03 -9.44 -5.04
N LEU A 5 -33.81 -9.45 -4.49
CA LEU A 5 -32.89 -10.59 -4.60
C LEU A 5 -33.45 -11.84 -3.93
N LYS A 6 -34.07 -11.71 -2.75
CA LYS A 6 -34.69 -12.83 -2.01
C LYS A 6 -35.85 -13.49 -2.76
N ARG A 7 -36.52 -12.77 -3.67
CA ARG A 7 -37.56 -13.35 -4.55
C ARG A 7 -36.98 -14.20 -5.67
N ARG A 8 -35.73 -13.95 -6.08
CA ARG A 8 -35.07 -14.63 -7.20
C ARG A 8 -34.08 -15.71 -6.76
N PHE A 9 -33.49 -15.55 -5.58
CA PHE A 9 -32.44 -16.44 -5.06
C PHE A 9 -32.79 -16.91 -3.64
N GLN A 10 -32.49 -18.18 -3.35
CA GLN A 10 -32.57 -18.72 -2.00
C GLN A 10 -31.46 -18.09 -1.15
N MET A 11 -31.83 -17.15 -0.27
CA MET A 11 -30.87 -16.42 0.55
C MET A 11 -31.44 -16.07 1.94
N THR A 12 -30.55 -16.03 2.92
CA THR A 12 -30.82 -15.58 4.29
C THR A 12 -30.26 -14.18 4.48
N ASP A 13 -31.06 -13.26 5.03
CA ASP A 13 -30.57 -11.94 5.41
C ASP A 13 -29.95 -12.02 6.81
N LEU A 14 -28.62 -11.93 6.88
CA LEU A 14 -27.85 -11.94 8.13
C LEU A 14 -27.70 -10.52 8.73
N GLY A 15 -28.41 -9.53 8.19
CA GLY A 15 -28.37 -8.15 8.66
C GLY A 15 -27.30 -7.31 7.95
N GLY A 16 -26.64 -6.43 8.70
CA GLY A 16 -25.48 -5.67 8.21
C GLY A 16 -24.25 -6.58 8.11
N VAL A 17 -23.41 -6.38 7.09
CA VAL A 17 -22.17 -7.16 6.98
C VAL A 17 -21.25 -6.85 8.17
N SER A 18 -20.89 -7.90 8.90
CA SER A 18 -19.95 -7.88 10.01
C SER A 18 -18.70 -8.72 9.75
N TYR A 19 -18.76 -9.63 8.77
CA TYR A 19 -17.65 -10.48 8.36
C TYR A 19 -17.72 -10.79 6.85
N LEU A 20 -16.61 -10.66 6.14
CA LEU A 20 -16.50 -10.97 4.72
C LEU A 20 -15.10 -11.49 4.39
N LEU A 21 -15.00 -12.72 3.87
CA LEU A 21 -13.73 -13.30 3.39
C LEU A 21 -12.54 -13.15 4.35
N GLY A 22 -12.75 -13.31 5.66
CA GLY A 22 -11.68 -13.14 6.66
C GLY A 22 -11.56 -11.75 7.28
N TRP A 23 -12.30 -10.78 6.77
CA TRP A 23 -12.32 -9.41 7.26
C TRP A 23 -13.47 -9.21 8.23
N HIS A 24 -13.16 -8.70 9.42
CA HIS A 24 -14.15 -8.18 10.34
C HIS A 24 -14.48 -6.74 9.97
N ILE A 25 -15.78 -6.42 9.91
CA ILE A 25 -16.28 -5.11 9.50
C ILE A 25 -17.12 -4.53 10.63
N GLU A 26 -16.65 -3.42 11.18
CA GLU A 26 -17.35 -2.67 12.22
C GLU A 26 -17.81 -1.32 11.65
N ARG A 27 -19.07 -0.96 11.88
CA ARG A 27 -19.69 0.24 11.26
C ARG A 27 -20.25 1.15 12.32
N ARG A 28 -19.77 2.40 12.35
CA ARG A 28 -20.33 3.48 13.17
C ARG A 28 -21.04 4.46 12.24
N ARG A 29 -22.34 4.24 12.04
CA ARG A 29 -23.13 5.00 11.04
C ARG A 29 -23.30 6.48 11.39
N SER A 30 -23.48 6.80 12.67
CA SER A 30 -23.56 8.18 13.17
C SER A 30 -22.33 9.00 12.78
N GLU A 31 -21.16 8.37 12.80
CA GLU A 31 -19.87 8.99 12.51
C GLU A 31 -19.39 8.77 11.08
N ARG A 32 -20.16 8.00 10.29
CA ARG A 32 -19.81 7.60 8.92
C ARG A 32 -18.48 6.85 8.82
N ILE A 33 -18.11 6.09 9.85
CA ILE A 33 -16.86 5.32 9.90
C ILE A 33 -17.13 3.83 9.65
N ILE A 34 -16.26 3.20 8.88
CA ILE A 34 -16.16 1.75 8.71
C ILE A 34 -14.74 1.34 9.08
N PHE A 35 -14.60 0.46 10.06
CA PHE A 35 -13.32 -0.14 10.43
C PHE A 35 -13.27 -1.58 9.91
N VAL A 36 -12.20 -1.92 9.21
CA VAL A 36 -12.00 -3.26 8.65
C VAL A 36 -10.68 -3.82 9.15
N HIS A 37 -10.73 -4.95 9.86
CA HIS A 37 -9.55 -5.56 10.48
C HIS A 37 -9.54 -7.09 10.35
N GLN A 38 -8.37 -7.68 10.55
CA GLN A 38 -8.12 -9.12 10.43
C GLN A 38 -7.54 -9.73 11.71
N GLU A 39 -7.96 -9.24 12.88
CA GLU A 39 -7.35 -9.59 14.18
C GLU A 39 -7.32 -11.09 14.48
N LYS A 40 -8.42 -11.78 14.17
CA LYS A 40 -8.51 -13.25 14.31
C LYS A 40 -7.46 -13.96 13.45
N TYR A 41 -7.22 -13.47 12.24
CA TYR A 41 -6.21 -14.02 11.34
C TYR A 41 -4.79 -13.71 11.81
N ALA A 42 -4.52 -12.45 12.19
CA ALA A 42 -3.23 -12.03 12.72
C ALA A 42 -2.82 -12.88 13.95
N THR A 43 -3.77 -13.10 14.87
CA THR A 43 -3.56 -13.95 16.06
C THR A 43 -3.22 -15.39 15.65
N LYS A 44 -3.99 -15.97 14.73
CA LYS A 44 -3.73 -17.33 14.22
C LYS A 44 -2.37 -17.45 13.54
N ALA A 45 -1.93 -16.43 12.83
CA ALA A 45 -0.60 -16.39 12.21
C ALA A 45 0.49 -16.36 13.28
N LEU A 46 0.36 -15.51 14.30
CA LEU A 46 1.30 -15.42 15.42
C LEU A 46 1.41 -16.74 16.20
N ASP A 47 0.29 -17.41 16.45
CA ASP A 47 0.26 -18.72 17.11
C ASP A 47 0.99 -19.78 16.28
N ARG A 48 0.74 -19.81 14.96
CA ARG A 48 1.39 -20.74 14.02
C ARG A 48 2.91 -20.63 14.06
N PHE A 49 3.44 -19.42 14.14
CA PHE A 49 4.89 -19.17 14.19
C PHE A 49 5.44 -19.05 15.62
N ARG A 50 4.64 -19.37 16.65
CA ARG A 50 5.02 -19.35 18.08
C ARG A 50 5.52 -17.98 18.55
N LEU A 51 4.92 -16.90 18.05
CA LEU A 51 5.30 -15.51 18.35
C LEU A 51 4.19 -14.70 19.04
N ALA A 52 3.11 -15.34 19.51
CA ALA A 52 2.02 -14.65 20.20
C ALA A 52 2.45 -13.89 21.48
N GLN A 53 3.52 -14.35 22.14
CA GLN A 53 4.07 -13.76 23.37
C GLN A 53 5.38 -12.99 23.13
N CYS A 54 5.75 -12.73 21.87
CA CYS A 54 6.99 -12.03 21.58
C CYS A 54 6.91 -10.54 21.95
N ARG A 55 8.05 -9.92 22.30
CA ARG A 55 8.09 -8.46 22.50
C ARG A 55 7.84 -7.76 21.15
N PRO A 56 6.84 -6.88 21.06
CA PRO A 56 6.52 -6.20 19.82
C PRO A 56 7.58 -5.16 19.44
N VAL A 57 7.63 -4.85 18.14
CA VAL A 57 8.44 -3.75 17.58
C VAL A 57 7.53 -2.74 16.88
N ARG A 58 7.99 -1.50 16.73
CA ARG A 58 7.17 -0.39 16.20
C ARG A 58 7.12 -0.32 14.66
N SER A 59 8.07 -0.96 13.98
CA SER A 59 8.12 -1.07 12.52
C SER A 59 8.53 -2.49 12.11
N PRO A 60 8.02 -3.01 10.98
CA PRO A 60 8.41 -4.33 10.48
C PRO A 60 9.84 -4.34 9.89
N GLU A 61 10.36 -3.16 9.52
CA GLU A 61 11.61 -3.00 8.78
C GLU A 61 12.69 -2.27 9.60
N GLU A 62 13.95 -2.42 9.18
CA GLU A 62 15.10 -1.63 9.64
C GLU A 62 15.67 -0.85 8.45
N THR A 63 15.94 0.44 8.63
CA THR A 63 16.37 1.36 7.55
C THR A 63 17.74 1.02 6.96
N SER A 64 18.61 0.39 7.75
CA SER A 64 19.97 0.00 7.34
C SER A 64 20.03 -1.36 6.66
N GLN A 65 18.98 -2.19 6.77
CA GLN A 65 19.01 -3.55 6.26
C GLN A 65 18.86 -3.54 4.74
N LYS A 66 19.86 -4.07 4.04
CA LYS A 66 19.80 -4.36 2.60
C LYS A 66 20.06 -5.84 2.40
N PHE A 67 19.28 -6.46 1.53
CA PHE A 67 19.45 -7.86 1.15
C PHE A 67 20.11 -7.97 -0.22
N SER A 68 20.98 -8.97 -0.35
CA SER A 68 21.63 -9.37 -1.58
C SER A 68 21.40 -10.85 -1.87
N GLU A 69 21.60 -11.27 -3.12
CA GLU A 69 21.65 -12.70 -3.47
C GLU A 69 22.76 -13.45 -2.72
N SER A 70 23.80 -12.76 -2.24
CA SER A 70 24.83 -13.36 -1.39
C SER A 70 24.32 -13.78 0.00
N ASP A 71 23.17 -13.26 0.45
CA ASP A 71 22.53 -13.68 1.71
C ASP A 71 21.75 -15.00 1.57
N CYS A 72 21.58 -15.50 0.34
CA CYS A 72 20.94 -16.76 0.06
C CYS A 72 21.89 -17.95 0.32
N PRO A 73 21.36 -19.12 0.75
CA PRO A 73 22.13 -20.36 0.82
C PRO A 73 22.84 -20.68 -0.49
N GLN A 74 24.14 -20.98 -0.42
CA GLN A 74 24.99 -21.31 -1.58
C GLN A 74 25.24 -22.81 -1.70
N THR A 75 25.20 -23.54 -0.57
CA THR A 75 25.41 -24.99 -0.51
C THR A 75 24.11 -25.75 -0.24
N ASP A 76 24.05 -27.03 -0.62
CA ASP A 76 22.87 -27.86 -0.36
C ASP A 76 22.66 -28.11 1.15
N ALA A 77 23.74 -28.16 1.94
CA ALA A 77 23.66 -28.24 3.39
C ALA A 77 22.99 -26.99 4.01
N GLU A 78 23.31 -25.79 3.52
CA GLU A 78 22.65 -24.56 3.96
C GLU A 78 21.19 -24.51 3.53
N LYS A 79 20.86 -24.97 2.31
CA LYS A 79 19.47 -25.06 1.83
C LYS A 79 18.65 -26.01 2.69
N GLN A 80 19.17 -27.22 2.97
CA GLN A 80 18.53 -28.18 3.86
C GLN A 80 18.31 -27.61 5.27
N ASN A 81 19.29 -26.85 5.79
CA ASN A 81 19.13 -26.18 7.09
C ASN A 81 18.00 -25.14 7.08
N MET A 82 17.69 -24.54 5.93
CA MET A 82 16.61 -23.57 5.77
C MET A 82 15.21 -24.20 5.63
N GLU A 83 15.10 -25.47 5.24
CA GLU A 83 13.80 -26.17 5.06
C GLU A 83 12.94 -26.22 6.34
N LYS A 84 13.58 -26.16 7.52
CA LYS A 84 12.88 -26.13 8.82
C LYS A 84 12.17 -24.81 9.11
N PHE A 85 12.49 -23.74 8.38
CA PHE A 85 11.88 -22.43 8.56
C PHE A 85 10.74 -22.23 7.55
N PRO A 86 9.49 -22.06 8.00
CA PRO A 86 8.32 -21.91 7.13
C PRO A 86 8.25 -20.49 6.53
N TYR A 87 9.25 -20.13 5.72
CA TYR A 87 9.43 -18.79 5.18
C TYR A 87 8.27 -18.38 4.27
N ARG A 88 7.92 -19.24 3.31
CA ARG A 88 6.87 -18.96 2.31
C ARG A 88 5.51 -18.82 2.97
N GLU A 89 5.22 -19.63 3.97
CA GLU A 89 3.99 -19.58 4.75
C GLU A 89 3.88 -18.29 5.56
N ALA A 90 4.99 -17.82 6.15
CA ALA A 90 5.03 -16.57 6.87
C ALA A 90 4.82 -15.38 5.93
N VAL A 91 5.54 -15.33 4.80
CA VAL A 91 5.35 -14.29 3.78
C VAL A 91 3.92 -14.26 3.24
N GLY A 92 3.33 -15.44 2.96
CA GLY A 92 1.93 -15.54 2.54
C GLY A 92 0.95 -15.02 3.60
N SER A 93 1.28 -15.19 4.89
CA SER A 93 0.46 -14.65 5.98
C SER A 93 0.48 -13.12 6.01
N PHE A 94 1.64 -12.51 5.81
CA PHE A 94 1.74 -11.05 5.67
C PHE A 94 1.04 -10.55 4.42
N MET A 95 1.21 -11.23 3.28
CA MET A 95 0.59 -10.82 2.02
C MET A 95 -0.94 -10.76 2.14
N TYR A 96 -1.57 -11.71 2.85
CA TYR A 96 -3.01 -11.70 3.06
C TYR A 96 -3.51 -10.58 3.98
N LEU A 97 -2.73 -10.21 5.02
CA LEU A 97 -3.00 -9.04 5.86
C LEU A 97 -2.82 -7.74 5.08
N MET A 98 -1.74 -7.64 4.32
CA MET A 98 -1.39 -6.49 3.48
C MET A 98 -2.43 -6.21 2.41
N MET A 99 -2.97 -7.25 1.76
CA MET A 99 -4.02 -7.11 0.74
C MET A 99 -5.37 -6.68 1.31
N GLY A 100 -5.63 -6.93 2.60
CA GLY A 100 -6.93 -6.67 3.21
C GLY A 100 -6.98 -5.40 4.05
N THR A 101 -6.14 -5.32 5.07
CA THR A 101 -6.35 -4.36 6.18
C THR A 101 -5.09 -3.69 6.70
N GLN A 102 -3.90 -4.12 6.25
CA GLN A 102 -2.61 -3.58 6.69
C GLN A 102 -1.71 -3.17 5.50
N PRO A 103 -2.12 -2.18 4.69
CA PRO A 103 -1.33 -1.67 3.56
C PRO A 103 0.08 -1.18 3.93
N ASP A 104 0.31 -0.82 5.19
CA ASP A 104 1.61 -0.46 5.77
C ASP A 104 2.65 -1.59 5.69
N LEU A 105 2.22 -2.84 5.48
CA LEU A 105 3.11 -3.98 5.26
C LEU A 105 3.62 -4.10 3.81
N ALA A 106 3.20 -3.22 2.89
CA ALA A 106 3.46 -3.43 1.45
C ALA A 106 4.95 -3.45 1.10
N ASN A 107 5.76 -2.51 1.61
CA ASN A 107 7.19 -2.54 1.37
C ASN A 107 7.86 -3.78 1.99
N PHE A 108 7.47 -4.12 3.21
CA PHE A 108 7.97 -5.31 3.91
C PHE A 108 7.72 -6.59 3.12
N VAL A 109 6.47 -6.80 2.70
CA VAL A 109 6.07 -7.96 1.88
C VAL A 109 6.83 -7.98 0.56
N ARG A 110 6.99 -6.83 -0.11
CA ARG A 110 7.79 -6.71 -1.34
C ARG A 110 9.23 -7.18 -1.12
N GLN A 111 9.88 -6.77 -0.02
CA GLN A 111 11.27 -7.14 0.25
C GLN A 111 11.43 -8.64 0.47
N VAL A 112 10.61 -9.25 1.32
CA VAL A 112 10.70 -10.70 1.63
C VAL A 112 10.22 -11.58 0.46
N SER A 113 9.31 -11.08 -0.39
CA SER A 113 8.81 -11.85 -1.53
C SER A 113 9.89 -12.15 -2.59
N ARG A 114 10.99 -11.38 -2.62
CA ARG A 114 12.13 -11.61 -3.53
C ARG A 114 12.84 -12.95 -3.29
N TYR A 115 12.78 -13.47 -2.06
CA TYR A 115 13.58 -14.62 -1.62
C TYR A 115 12.74 -15.87 -1.34
N LEU A 116 11.52 -15.94 -1.89
CA LEU A 116 10.61 -17.08 -1.67
C LEU A 116 11.17 -18.43 -2.14
N GLN A 117 12.06 -18.42 -3.14
CA GLN A 117 12.63 -19.64 -3.72
C GLN A 117 13.86 -20.15 -2.96
N ASN A 118 14.70 -19.26 -2.44
CA ASN A 118 15.94 -19.61 -1.74
C ASN A 118 16.19 -18.66 -0.55
N PRO A 119 15.35 -18.70 0.50
CA PRO A 119 15.50 -17.82 1.66
C PRO A 119 16.70 -18.24 2.51
N GLY A 120 17.37 -17.27 3.12
CA GLY A 120 18.52 -17.48 4.00
C GLY A 120 18.21 -17.08 5.45
N PRO A 121 19.15 -17.30 6.39
CA PRO A 121 18.94 -16.99 7.80
C PRO A 121 18.62 -15.51 8.06
N HIS A 122 19.29 -14.59 7.35
CA HIS A 122 19.03 -13.15 7.44
C HIS A 122 17.61 -12.80 6.98
N HIS A 123 17.15 -13.41 5.89
CA HIS A 123 15.77 -13.27 5.41
C HIS A 123 14.75 -13.75 6.45
N TRP A 124 15.00 -14.90 7.10
CA TRP A 124 14.12 -15.41 8.14
C TRP A 124 14.08 -14.51 9.38
N ASN A 125 15.23 -14.00 9.84
CA ASN A 125 15.27 -13.06 10.97
C ASN A 125 14.46 -11.79 10.68
N TYR A 126 14.47 -11.31 9.44
CA TYR A 126 13.65 -10.19 9.01
C TYR A 126 12.16 -10.51 9.03
N VAL A 127 11.77 -11.72 8.57
CA VAL A 127 10.39 -12.23 8.71
C VAL A 127 9.95 -12.30 10.17
N VAL A 128 10.81 -12.77 11.07
CA VAL A 128 10.55 -12.81 12.51
C VAL A 128 10.36 -11.40 13.08
N ARG A 129 11.13 -10.40 12.62
CA ARG A 129 10.89 -8.99 12.99
C ARG A 129 9.50 -8.52 12.53
N GLY A 130 9.10 -8.83 11.30
CA GLY A 130 7.73 -8.55 10.83
C GLY A 130 6.66 -9.21 11.71
N LEU A 131 6.91 -10.42 12.22
CA LEU A 131 5.97 -11.12 13.11
C LEU A 131 5.91 -10.44 14.49
N LYS A 132 7.03 -9.90 14.97
CA LYS A 132 7.05 -9.03 16.18
C LYS A 132 6.26 -7.74 15.97
N TYR A 133 6.35 -7.13 14.79
CA TYR A 133 5.52 -5.97 14.44
C TYR A 133 4.04 -6.33 14.47
N LEU A 134 3.65 -7.40 13.76
CA LEU A 134 2.29 -7.93 13.75
C LEU A 134 1.77 -8.24 15.16
N ASN A 135 2.63 -8.68 16.08
CA ASN A 135 2.22 -8.92 17.46
C ASN A 135 1.74 -7.65 18.18
N GLY A 136 2.38 -6.51 17.88
CA GLY A 136 1.99 -5.18 18.36
C GLY A 136 0.83 -4.57 17.58
N THR A 137 0.57 -5.04 16.36
CA THR A 137 -0.47 -4.52 15.47
C THR A 137 -1.57 -5.53 15.13
N ARG A 138 -1.75 -6.58 15.94
CA ARG A 138 -2.71 -7.65 15.66
C ARG A 138 -4.14 -7.15 15.54
N ASN A 139 -4.50 -6.13 16.32
CA ASN A 139 -5.83 -5.51 16.32
C ASN A 139 -5.90 -4.27 15.40
N PHE A 140 -4.90 -4.06 14.55
CA PHE A 140 -4.90 -2.94 13.60
C PHE A 140 -5.65 -3.32 12.34
N GLY A 141 -6.29 -2.32 11.75
CA GLY A 141 -6.98 -2.43 10.49
C GLY A 141 -7.17 -1.07 9.84
N ILE A 142 -7.74 -1.07 8.64
CA ILE A 142 -7.98 0.13 7.86
C ILE A 142 -9.27 0.81 8.31
N THR A 143 -9.22 2.13 8.46
CA THR A 143 -10.37 2.97 8.75
C THR A 143 -10.80 3.67 7.47
N LEU A 144 -12.06 3.48 7.09
CA LEU A 144 -12.71 4.13 5.96
C LEU A 144 -13.81 5.06 6.47
N GLY A 145 -14.11 6.06 5.66
CA GLY A 145 -15.11 7.09 5.96
C GLY A 145 -14.46 8.42 6.31
N ALA A 146 -15.18 9.50 6.02
CA ALA A 146 -14.74 10.87 6.25
C ALA A 146 -15.70 11.58 7.21
N ARG A 147 -15.12 12.31 8.17
CA ARG A 147 -15.84 13.33 8.93
C ARG A 147 -16.01 14.53 8.00
N ASP A 148 -17.17 15.18 8.04
CA ASP A 148 -17.46 16.40 7.27
C ASP A 148 -17.50 16.27 5.73
N VAL A 149 -18.02 15.16 5.22
CA VAL A 149 -18.32 15.01 3.77
C VAL A 149 -19.45 15.95 3.37
N THR A 150 -19.11 16.97 2.58
CA THR A 150 -20.03 17.85 1.85
C THR A 150 -20.30 17.34 0.43
N THR A 151 -21.34 17.83 -0.23
CA THR A 151 -21.61 17.51 -1.65
C THR A 151 -20.43 17.87 -2.56
N ALA A 152 -19.68 18.93 -2.26
CA ALA A 152 -18.47 19.31 -2.98
C ALA A 152 -17.32 18.30 -2.78
N SER A 153 -17.19 17.73 -1.58
CA SER A 153 -16.19 16.67 -1.32
C SER A 153 -16.53 15.33 -2.01
N LEU A 154 -17.81 15.08 -2.31
CA LEU A 154 -18.22 13.92 -3.09
C LEU A 154 -17.82 14.05 -4.57
N ALA A 155 -17.84 15.28 -5.11
CA ALA A 155 -17.44 15.56 -6.48
C ALA A 155 -15.92 15.45 -6.71
N HIS A 156 -15.11 15.59 -5.65
CA HIS A 156 -13.65 15.47 -5.68
C HIS A 156 -13.14 14.35 -4.78
N ALA A 157 -13.72 13.16 -4.95
CA ALA A 157 -13.54 12.05 -4.02
C ALA A 157 -12.19 11.35 -4.14
N LEU A 158 -11.62 11.25 -5.35
CA LEU A 158 -10.34 10.56 -5.58
C LEU A 158 -9.15 11.49 -5.40
N SER A 159 -8.15 10.99 -4.68
CA SER A 159 -6.79 11.52 -4.67
C SER A 159 -5.79 10.38 -4.57
N ALA A 160 -4.57 10.60 -5.07
CA ALA A 160 -3.50 9.63 -4.96
C ALA A 160 -2.18 10.30 -4.59
N TYR A 161 -1.23 9.49 -4.14
CA TYR A 161 0.12 9.90 -3.85
C TYR A 161 1.06 8.90 -4.51
N SER A 162 2.07 9.41 -5.19
CA SER A 162 3.06 8.64 -5.94
C SER A 162 4.43 8.86 -5.32
N ASP A 163 5.24 7.80 -5.29
CA ASP A 163 6.64 7.88 -4.85
C ASP A 163 7.46 6.76 -5.51
N ALA A 164 8.77 6.98 -5.61
CA ALA A 164 9.74 5.98 -5.97
C ALA A 164 10.94 5.95 -5.02
N ASP A 165 11.51 4.75 -4.86
CA ASP A 165 12.81 4.57 -4.22
C ASP A 165 13.85 4.16 -5.26
N TYR A 166 14.70 5.12 -5.64
CA TYR A 166 15.62 5.00 -6.76
C TYR A 166 16.70 3.94 -6.51
N ALA A 167 16.76 2.97 -7.40
CA ALA A 167 17.79 1.94 -7.43
C ALA A 167 18.02 1.26 -6.07
N ASN A 168 16.93 0.87 -5.40
CA ASN A 168 16.96 0.26 -4.07
C ASN A 168 17.53 -1.18 -4.08
N SER A 169 17.37 -1.92 -5.19
CA SER A 169 17.96 -3.27 -5.31
C SER A 169 19.48 -3.20 -5.35
N VAL A 170 20.15 -3.94 -4.46
CA VAL A 170 21.62 -4.07 -4.46
C VAL A 170 22.11 -4.85 -5.68
N ASP A 171 21.45 -5.96 -6.00
CA ASP A 171 21.91 -6.91 -7.01
C ASP A 171 21.57 -6.45 -8.44
N THR A 172 20.35 -5.93 -8.64
CA THR A 172 19.81 -5.69 -9.99
C THR A 172 19.61 -4.21 -10.31
N ARG A 173 19.58 -3.35 -9.29
CA ARG A 173 19.35 -1.90 -9.39
C ARG A 173 17.96 -1.39 -9.86
N PRO A 174 16.85 -2.15 -10.06
CA PRO A 174 15.57 -1.48 -10.31
C PRO A 174 15.14 -0.63 -9.11
N SER A 175 14.50 0.48 -9.43
CA SER A 175 13.80 1.32 -8.46
C SER A 175 12.53 0.63 -7.97
N VAL A 176 12.03 1.03 -6.81
CA VAL A 176 10.69 0.66 -6.32
C VAL A 176 9.74 1.79 -6.71
N SER A 177 8.58 1.47 -7.27
CA SER A 177 7.48 2.41 -7.43
C SER A 177 6.37 2.05 -6.46
N GLY A 178 5.71 3.07 -5.92
CA GLY A 178 4.54 2.87 -5.11
C GLY A 178 3.53 3.99 -5.22
N TYR A 179 2.31 3.66 -4.83
CA TYR A 179 1.22 4.62 -4.71
C TYR A 179 0.28 4.25 -3.58
N VAL A 180 -0.44 5.27 -3.10
CA VAL A 180 -1.62 5.10 -2.23
C VAL A 180 -2.72 6.00 -2.77
N THR A 181 -3.88 5.42 -3.05
CA THR A 181 -5.08 6.11 -3.52
C THR A 181 -6.13 6.15 -2.42
N TYR A 182 -6.67 7.34 -2.20
CA TYR A 182 -7.70 7.63 -1.22
C TYR A 182 -9.03 7.96 -1.88
N LEU A 183 -10.10 7.60 -1.19
CA LEU A 183 -11.45 8.03 -1.44
C LEU A 183 -11.89 8.98 -0.31
N PHE A 184 -12.58 10.06 -0.67
CA PHE A 184 -13.06 11.10 0.25
C PHE A 184 -11.95 11.67 1.16
N GLY A 185 -10.72 11.72 0.65
CA GLY A 185 -9.57 12.35 1.29
C GLY A 185 -8.86 11.54 2.38
N ASN A 186 -9.50 10.57 3.00
CA ASN A 186 -8.93 9.85 4.15
C ASN A 186 -9.20 8.33 4.18
N SER A 187 -9.86 7.78 3.15
CA SER A 187 -10.16 6.35 3.09
C SER A 187 -9.25 5.68 2.05
N PRO A 188 -8.19 4.96 2.44
CA PRO A 188 -7.34 4.30 1.46
C PRO A 188 -8.11 3.15 0.81
N ILE A 189 -8.07 3.09 -0.52
CA ILE A 189 -8.84 2.11 -1.31
C ILE A 189 -7.97 1.31 -2.28
N SER A 190 -6.78 1.81 -2.60
CA SER A 190 -5.81 1.09 -3.43
C SER A 190 -4.39 1.49 -3.04
N TRP A 191 -3.49 0.52 -3.03
CA TRP A 191 -2.08 0.73 -2.70
C TRP A 191 -1.21 -0.28 -3.44
N ARG A 192 0.04 0.09 -3.70
CA ARG A 192 1.04 -0.81 -4.30
C ARG A 192 2.44 -0.38 -3.92
N GLY A 193 3.31 -1.36 -3.67
CA GLY A 193 4.76 -1.21 -3.65
C GLY A 193 5.39 -2.30 -4.49
N SER A 194 6.06 -1.96 -5.59
CA SER A 194 6.58 -2.95 -6.54
C SER A 194 7.86 -2.50 -7.23
N LEU A 195 8.71 -3.46 -7.62
CA LEU A 195 9.89 -3.17 -8.42
C LEU A 195 9.48 -2.67 -9.81
N GLN A 196 10.16 -1.63 -10.29
CA GLN A 196 10.02 -1.19 -11.67
C GLN A 196 10.54 -2.28 -12.62
N LYS A 197 9.81 -2.50 -13.72
CA LYS A 197 10.20 -3.47 -14.74
C LYS A 197 11.38 -3.00 -15.61
N LEU A 198 11.74 -1.72 -15.50
CA LEU A 198 12.85 -1.09 -16.22
C LEU A 198 13.81 -0.46 -15.21
N VAL A 199 15.08 -0.40 -15.57
CA VAL A 199 16.09 0.32 -14.79
C VAL A 199 16.10 1.78 -15.25
N THR A 200 15.80 2.69 -14.34
CA THR A 200 15.85 4.13 -14.56
C THR A 200 17.26 4.67 -14.35
N LEU A 201 17.61 5.74 -15.05
CA LEU A 201 18.94 6.34 -15.02
C LEU A 201 19.05 7.54 -14.07
N SER A 202 17.94 7.99 -13.49
CA SER A 202 17.91 9.03 -12.47
C SER A 202 16.71 8.87 -11.54
N THR A 203 16.76 9.54 -10.38
CA THR A 203 15.63 9.63 -9.46
C THR A 203 14.40 10.21 -10.15
N THR A 204 14.55 11.29 -10.92
CA THR A 204 13.43 11.89 -11.67
C THR A 204 12.75 10.90 -12.62
N GLU A 205 13.52 10.05 -13.30
CA GLU A 205 12.93 9.01 -14.15
C GLU A 205 12.17 7.95 -13.33
N ALA A 206 12.71 7.56 -12.17
CA ALA A 206 12.05 6.61 -11.27
C ALA A 206 10.71 7.15 -10.76
N GLU A 207 10.69 8.39 -10.31
CA GLU A 207 9.48 9.09 -9.87
C GLU A 207 8.47 9.21 -11.01
N TYR A 208 8.93 9.52 -12.22
CA TYR A 208 8.03 9.63 -13.37
C TYR A 208 7.42 8.28 -13.77
N VAL A 209 8.18 7.18 -13.66
CA VAL A 209 7.67 5.82 -13.87
C VAL A 209 6.64 5.43 -12.80
N ALA A 210 6.88 5.82 -11.54
CA ALA A 210 5.89 5.67 -10.47
C ALA A 210 4.62 6.46 -10.79
N LEU A 211 4.77 7.75 -11.12
CA LEU A 211 3.65 8.64 -11.48
C LEU A 211 2.82 8.08 -12.63
N ALA A 212 3.46 7.60 -13.70
CA ALA A 212 2.74 7.00 -14.82
C ALA A 212 1.89 5.77 -14.40
N SER A 213 2.42 4.96 -13.49
CA SER A 213 1.69 3.80 -12.94
C SER A 213 0.53 4.25 -12.04
N THR A 214 0.73 5.30 -11.24
CA THR A 214 -0.31 5.92 -10.42
C THR A 214 -1.43 6.50 -11.28
N VAL A 215 -1.09 7.17 -12.39
CA VAL A 215 -2.07 7.71 -13.35
C VAL A 215 -2.93 6.60 -13.95
N GLN A 216 -2.35 5.45 -14.31
CA GLN A 216 -3.14 4.31 -14.80
C GLN A 216 -4.14 3.81 -13.76
N GLU A 217 -3.71 3.69 -12.51
CA GLU A 217 -4.58 3.24 -11.41
C GLU A 217 -5.73 4.21 -11.16
N VAL A 218 -5.46 5.52 -11.07
CA VAL A 218 -6.53 6.49 -10.78
C VAL A 218 -7.53 6.62 -11.92
N LEU A 219 -7.10 6.47 -13.17
CA LEU A 219 -8.01 6.46 -14.32
C LEU A 219 -8.92 5.23 -14.30
N TYR A 220 -8.37 4.06 -13.93
CA TYR A 220 -9.16 2.86 -13.72
C TYR A 220 -10.19 3.05 -12.60
N LEU A 221 -9.77 3.57 -11.44
CA LEU A 221 -10.67 3.83 -10.31
C LEU A 221 -11.73 4.88 -10.63
N LYS A 222 -11.38 5.94 -11.38
CA LYS A 222 -12.33 6.93 -11.88
C LYS A 222 -13.44 6.29 -12.74
N GLN A 223 -13.07 5.37 -13.62
CA GLN A 223 -14.03 4.62 -14.44
C GLN A 223 -14.93 3.71 -13.59
N VAL A 224 -14.35 2.96 -12.64
CA VAL A 224 -15.12 2.11 -11.71
C VAL A 224 -16.12 2.94 -10.90
N MET A 225 -15.71 4.12 -10.43
CA MET A 225 -16.61 5.01 -9.70
C MET A 225 -17.76 5.54 -10.56
N LEU A 226 -17.47 5.93 -11.80
CA LEU A 226 -18.49 6.35 -12.76
C LEU A 226 -19.54 5.26 -12.98
N GLU A 227 -19.12 4.00 -13.14
CA GLU A 227 -20.02 2.84 -13.27
C GLU A 227 -20.87 2.58 -12.02
N LEU A 228 -20.37 2.95 -10.84
CA LEU A 228 -21.11 2.90 -9.57
C LEU A 228 -22.03 4.12 -9.36
N GLY A 229 -22.07 5.05 -10.32
CA GLY A 229 -22.90 6.26 -10.26
C GLY A 229 -22.26 7.42 -9.49
N TYR A 230 -20.95 7.37 -9.23
CA TYR A 230 -20.18 8.42 -8.57
C TYR A 230 -19.21 9.06 -9.56
N ASP A 231 -19.60 10.19 -10.14
CA ASP A 231 -18.73 10.90 -11.07
C ASP A 231 -17.66 11.72 -10.34
N GLN A 232 -16.41 11.59 -10.78
CA GLN A 232 -15.29 12.42 -10.32
C GLN A 232 -15.26 13.68 -11.19
N VAL A 233 -15.72 14.78 -10.60
CA VAL A 233 -15.74 16.08 -11.27
C VAL A 233 -14.32 16.65 -11.27
N GLY A 234 -13.84 16.97 -12.47
CA GLY A 234 -12.51 17.55 -12.67
C GLY A 234 -11.36 16.53 -12.54
N PRO A 235 -10.11 17.05 -12.48
CA PRO A 235 -8.94 16.20 -12.43
C PRO A 235 -8.79 15.46 -11.09
N VAL A 236 -8.27 14.24 -11.13
CA VAL A 236 -7.83 13.54 -9.92
C VAL A 236 -6.53 14.15 -9.43
N LYS A 237 -6.47 14.55 -8.16
CA LYS A 237 -5.26 15.14 -7.57
C LYS A 237 -4.24 14.06 -7.24
N ILE A 238 -3.01 14.22 -7.73
CA ILE A 238 -1.90 13.30 -7.45
C ILE A 238 -0.77 14.07 -6.76
N GLY A 239 -0.45 13.68 -5.54
CA GLY A 239 0.67 14.22 -4.77
C GLY A 239 1.99 13.59 -5.21
N GLU A 240 3.00 14.43 -5.40
CA GLU A 240 4.35 14.06 -5.83
C GLU A 240 5.37 14.93 -5.08
N ASP A 241 6.50 14.37 -4.64
CA ASP A 241 7.52 15.15 -3.91
C ASP A 241 8.69 15.60 -4.80
N SER A 242 8.85 15.03 -5.99
CA SER A 242 9.85 15.47 -6.97
C SER A 242 9.37 16.66 -7.79
N GLN A 243 9.91 17.84 -7.47
CA GLN A 243 9.71 19.08 -8.24
C GLN A 243 10.06 18.92 -9.73
N SER A 244 11.09 18.12 -10.03
CA SER A 244 11.49 17.83 -11.41
C SER A 244 10.39 17.04 -12.14
N THR A 245 9.84 16.01 -11.50
CA THR A 245 8.74 15.19 -12.05
C THR A 245 7.50 16.04 -12.31
N ILE A 246 7.14 16.91 -11.36
CA ILE A 246 5.98 17.83 -11.48
C ILE A 246 6.16 18.81 -12.64
N ARG A 247 7.36 19.36 -12.84
CA ARG A 247 7.64 20.28 -13.95
C ARG A 247 7.51 19.57 -15.30
N ILE A 248 8.05 18.36 -15.40
CA ILE A 248 7.97 17.56 -16.62
C ILE A 248 6.52 17.16 -16.91
N SER A 249 5.70 16.81 -15.92
CA SER A 249 4.30 16.44 -16.16
C SER A 249 3.45 17.61 -16.69
N LYS A 250 3.85 18.85 -16.43
CA LYS A 250 3.14 20.07 -16.87
C LYS A 250 3.65 20.64 -18.20
N ASN A 251 4.91 20.40 -18.56
CA ASN A 251 5.56 21.04 -19.71
C ASN A 251 6.06 20.04 -20.76
N PRO A 252 5.51 20.04 -22.00
CA PRO A 252 5.92 19.15 -23.10
C PRO A 252 7.38 19.29 -23.54
N GLU A 253 8.01 20.47 -23.36
CA GLU A 253 9.26 20.84 -24.03
C GLU A 253 10.53 20.13 -23.51
N HIS A 254 10.48 19.37 -22.42
CA HIS A 254 11.66 18.82 -21.74
C HIS A 254 12.02 17.36 -22.12
N HIS A 255 12.12 16.99 -23.40
CA HIS A 255 12.21 15.55 -23.77
C HIS A 255 13.39 15.15 -24.66
N GLY A 256 14.48 15.93 -24.68
CA GLY A 256 15.66 15.59 -25.46
C GLY A 256 16.52 14.42 -24.95
N ARG A 257 16.32 13.90 -23.73
CA ARG A 257 17.30 13.02 -23.06
C ARG A 257 16.83 11.63 -22.60
N CYS A 258 15.54 11.29 -22.68
CA CYS A 258 14.99 10.10 -22.01
C CYS A 258 14.11 9.23 -22.93
N LYS A 259 14.68 8.71 -24.03
CA LYS A 259 13.93 7.95 -25.05
C LYS A 259 13.30 6.65 -24.52
N HIS A 260 13.88 6.00 -23.51
CA HIS A 260 13.42 4.71 -22.99
C HIS A 260 12.13 4.79 -22.15
N ILE A 261 11.70 6.00 -21.79
CA ILE A 261 10.45 6.25 -21.05
C ILE A 261 9.56 7.32 -21.71
N ASP A 262 9.85 7.67 -22.97
CA ASP A 262 9.13 8.69 -23.76
C ASP A 262 7.60 8.50 -23.79
N ILE A 263 7.14 7.26 -23.99
CA ILE A 263 5.71 6.93 -24.02
C ILE A 263 5.04 7.27 -22.68
N ARG A 264 5.74 7.07 -21.55
CA ARG A 264 5.21 7.41 -20.22
C ARG A 264 5.09 8.91 -20.05
N PHE A 265 6.06 9.68 -20.55
CA PHE A 265 6.00 11.13 -20.57
C PHE A 265 4.79 11.64 -21.34
N PHE A 266 4.65 11.25 -22.60
CA PHE A 266 3.51 11.65 -23.43
C PHE A 266 2.17 11.22 -22.83
N PHE A 267 2.11 10.03 -22.23
CA PHE A 267 0.91 9.55 -21.55
C PHE A 267 0.52 10.48 -20.39
N VAL A 268 1.42 10.72 -19.43
CA VAL A 268 1.11 11.54 -18.25
C VAL A 268 0.81 12.98 -18.64
N GLN A 269 1.60 13.58 -19.54
CA GLN A 269 1.36 14.94 -20.03
C GLN A 269 0.02 15.05 -20.78
N GLY A 270 -0.31 14.07 -21.62
CA GLY A 270 -1.59 14.03 -22.30
C GLY A 270 -2.77 14.02 -21.32
N ARG A 271 -2.65 13.27 -20.22
CA ARG A 271 -3.66 13.22 -19.15
C ARG A 271 -3.73 14.50 -18.33
N GLN A 272 -2.59 15.14 -18.04
CA GLN A 272 -2.55 16.44 -17.37
C GLN A 272 -3.19 17.53 -18.26
N HIS A 273 -2.87 17.56 -19.56
CA HIS A 273 -3.44 18.52 -20.50
C HIS A 273 -4.94 18.31 -20.73
N ALA A 274 -5.40 17.06 -20.78
CA ALA A 274 -6.81 16.72 -20.85
C ALA A 274 -7.60 17.02 -19.54
N GLN A 275 -6.92 17.49 -18.49
CA GLN A 275 -7.51 17.73 -17.16
C GLN A 275 -8.11 16.46 -16.54
N ASP A 276 -7.57 15.29 -16.90
CA ASP A 276 -7.90 14.02 -16.25
C ASP A 276 -7.25 13.91 -14.86
N ILE A 277 -6.07 14.52 -14.71
CA ILE A 277 -5.25 14.52 -13.50
C ILE A 277 -4.70 15.92 -13.21
N ASP A 278 -4.39 16.18 -11.95
CA ASP A 278 -3.66 17.37 -11.50
C ASP A 278 -2.55 16.98 -10.53
N VAL A 279 -1.31 17.02 -11.02
CA VAL A 279 -0.14 16.72 -10.21
C VAL A 279 0.26 17.95 -9.37
N PHE A 280 0.30 17.78 -8.05
CA PHE A 280 0.64 18.81 -7.08
C PHE A 280 1.81 18.38 -6.18
N TYR A 281 2.48 19.37 -5.61
CA TYR A 281 3.60 19.11 -4.70
C TYR A 281 3.11 18.61 -3.33
N CYS A 282 3.62 17.48 -2.90
CA CYS A 282 3.45 16.94 -1.56
C CYS A 282 4.81 16.89 -0.86
N PRO A 283 4.98 17.52 0.32
CA PRO A 283 6.20 17.39 1.10
C PRO A 283 6.48 15.94 1.50
N THR A 284 7.75 15.51 1.45
CA THR A 284 8.19 14.14 1.78
C THR A 284 7.74 13.69 3.18
N ASP A 285 7.70 14.59 4.17
CA ASP A 285 7.23 14.24 5.52
C ASP A 285 5.74 13.86 5.59
N LYS A 286 4.97 14.23 4.56
CA LYS A 286 3.54 13.97 4.40
C LYS A 286 3.24 13.01 3.25
N MET A 287 4.25 12.41 2.62
CA MET A 287 4.09 11.52 1.47
C MET A 287 3.63 10.12 1.93
N PRO A 288 2.36 9.72 1.78
CA PRO A 288 1.89 8.42 2.25
C PRO A 288 2.47 7.27 1.43
N ALA A 289 2.89 7.53 0.18
CA ALA A 289 3.50 6.53 -0.68
C ALA A 289 4.89 6.07 -0.20
N ASP A 290 5.58 6.85 0.65
CA ASP A 290 6.87 6.48 1.22
C ASP A 290 6.80 5.15 2.01
N ILE A 291 5.69 4.88 2.70
CA ILE A 291 5.56 3.65 3.50
C ILE A 291 5.52 2.37 2.66
N VAL A 292 5.12 2.50 1.38
CA VAL A 292 5.00 1.36 0.46
C VAL A 292 6.23 1.22 -0.45
N THR A 293 7.18 2.16 -0.40
CA THR A 293 8.39 2.20 -1.23
C THR A 293 9.68 2.06 -0.43
N LYS A 294 9.75 2.63 0.78
CA LYS A 294 10.99 2.84 1.54
C LYS A 294 10.95 2.13 2.90
N ALA A 295 12.11 1.70 3.38
CA ALA A 295 12.29 1.34 4.77
C ALA A 295 12.44 2.61 5.60
N LEU A 296 11.60 2.78 6.62
CA LEU A 296 11.46 4.03 7.38
C LEU A 296 11.85 3.88 8.85
N THR A 297 12.22 4.99 9.48
CA THR A 297 12.40 5.01 10.94
C THR A 297 11.07 4.72 11.63
N PRO A 298 11.06 4.13 12.84
CA PRO A 298 9.82 3.82 13.54
C PRO A 298 8.86 5.01 13.71
N GLU A 299 9.40 6.21 13.91
CA GLU A 299 8.63 7.45 14.07
C GLU A 299 7.89 7.82 12.78
N VAL A 300 8.60 7.81 11.65
CA VAL A 300 8.02 8.14 10.33
C VAL A 300 7.06 7.04 9.91
N TYR A 301 7.43 5.77 10.12
CA TYR A 301 6.59 4.61 9.80
C TYR A 301 5.24 4.67 10.53
N CYS A 302 5.23 4.92 11.85
CA CYS A 302 3.99 5.05 12.61
C CYS A 302 3.12 6.21 12.12
N ARG A 303 3.74 7.38 11.85
CA ARG A 303 3.03 8.55 11.32
C ARG A 303 2.35 8.26 9.98
N LEU A 304 3.09 7.66 9.04
CA LEU A 304 2.54 7.32 7.72
C LEU A 304 1.48 6.22 7.83
N ARG A 305 1.67 5.21 8.67
CA ARG A 305 0.65 4.18 8.92
C ARG A 305 -0.67 4.81 9.38
N ASP A 306 -0.60 5.80 10.26
CA ASP A 306 -1.79 6.52 10.74
C ASP A 306 -2.44 7.38 9.64
N LEU A 307 -1.65 7.92 8.68
CA LEU A 307 -2.16 8.58 7.46
C LEU A 307 -2.86 7.59 6.51
N LEU A 308 -2.37 6.35 6.42
CA LEU A 308 -3.04 5.24 5.72
C LEU A 308 -4.28 4.73 6.48
N GLY A 309 -4.73 5.41 7.54
CA GLY A 309 -5.90 4.99 8.30
C GLY A 309 -5.73 3.64 9.00
N VAL A 310 -4.51 3.10 9.07
CA VAL A 310 -4.23 1.83 9.73
C VAL A 310 -4.04 2.09 11.22
N ARG A 311 -5.09 1.80 11.99
CA ARG A 311 -5.18 2.15 13.41
C ARG A 311 -5.58 0.95 14.23
N SER A 312 -5.23 0.98 15.51
CA SER A 312 -5.69 -0.04 16.45
C SER A 312 -7.20 0.06 16.63
N ARG A 313 -7.86 -1.09 16.76
CA ARG A 313 -9.29 -1.18 17.07
C ARG A 313 -9.67 -0.35 18.29
N THR A 314 -8.86 -0.39 19.34
CA THR A 314 -9.07 0.37 20.58
C THR A 314 -9.11 1.87 20.32
N VAL A 315 -8.14 2.42 19.58
CA VAL A 315 -8.12 3.86 19.23
C VAL A 315 -9.36 4.25 18.42
N VAL A 316 -9.78 3.43 17.46
CA VAL A 316 -10.97 3.74 16.64
C VAL A 316 -12.28 3.68 17.45
N LEU A 317 -12.31 2.87 18.50
CA LEU A 317 -13.49 2.73 19.36
C LEU A 317 -13.49 3.73 20.53
N ASP A 318 -12.32 4.10 21.07
CA ASP A 318 -12.14 4.92 22.28
C ASP A 318 -11.89 6.42 22.04
N ASP A 319 -11.34 6.87 20.89
CA ASP A 319 -11.10 8.30 20.56
C ASP A 319 -12.41 9.13 20.35
N MET A 320 -13.54 8.65 20.87
CA MET A 320 -14.88 9.20 20.61
C MET A 320 -15.81 9.16 21.83
N ASN A 321 -15.26 9.09 23.05
CA ASN A 321 -15.94 9.47 24.29
C ASN A 321 -15.42 10.81 24.81
#